data_AF-A0A1F7ACX8-F1
#
_entry.id   AF-A0A1F7ACX8-F1
#
_cell.length_a   1.000
_cell.length_b   1.000
_cell.length_c   1.000
_cell.angle_alpha   90.00
_cell.angle_beta   90.00
_cell.angle_gamma   90.00
#
_symmetry.space_group_name_H-M   'P 1'
#
loop_
_entity.id
_entity.type
_entity.pdbx_description
1 polymer ?
#
loop_
_entity_poly.entity_id
_entity_poly.type
_entity_poly.pdbx_seq_one_letter_code
_entity_poly.pdbx_strand_id
1 'polypeptide(L)'
;MKNKIIYLILFLLTILSTLFIIEKIRFPVSYVICGRGYTDCFTHARFQDMQSCQLKNEVGSWLCDSHDPKDIKCKVSQDPAAVGYCR
;
A
#
# COMPACT_ATOMS: atom_id res chain seq x y z
N MET A 1 -9.17 -5.99 -45.28
CA MET A 1 -9.18 -6.99 -44.17
C MET A 1 -7.87 -7.02 -43.39
N LYS A 2 -6.69 -7.25 -44.01
CA LYS A 2 -5.39 -7.36 -43.31
C LYS A 2 -5.17 -6.37 -42.15
N ASN A 3 -5.36 -5.06 -42.36
CA ASN A 3 -5.11 -4.06 -41.31
C ASN A 3 -5.99 -4.27 -40.06
N LYS A 4 -7.26 -4.68 -40.20
CA LYS A 4 -8.14 -4.98 -39.05
C LYS A 4 -7.60 -6.14 -38.20
N ILE A 5 -6.99 -7.13 -38.84
CA ILE A 5 -6.37 -8.28 -38.16
C ILE A 5 -5.11 -7.82 -37.39
N ILE A 6 -4.28 -6.97 -38.01
CA ILE A 6 -3.08 -6.41 -37.37
C ILE A 6 -3.43 -5.60 -36.12
N TYR A 7 -4.46 -4.73 -36.19
CA TYR A 7 -4.93 -3.98 -35.02
C TYR A 7 -5.48 -4.89 -33.91
N LEU A 8 -6.19 -5.97 -34.26
CA LEU A 8 -6.70 -6.93 -33.28
C LEU A 8 -5.56 -7.66 -32.54
N ILE A 9 -4.50 -8.04 -33.26
CA ILE A 9 -3.31 -8.69 -32.68
C ILE A 9 -2.56 -7.73 -31.75
N LEU A 10 -2.35 -6.47 -32.16
CA LEU A 10 -1.75 -5.43 -31.32
C LEU A 10 -2.55 -5.20 -30.04
N PHE A 11 -3.88 -5.12 -30.14
CA PHE A 11 -4.77 -4.95 -28.98
C PHE A 11 -4.71 -6.13 -28.00
N LEU A 12 -4.70 -7.37 -28.51
CA LEU A 12 -4.52 -8.57 -27.71
C LEU A 12 -3.16 -8.60 -27.00
N LEU A 13 -2.07 -8.21 -27.69
CA LEU A 13 -0.73 -8.12 -27.10
C LEU A 13 -0.65 -7.08 -25.97
N THR A 14 -1.31 -5.93 -26.12
CA THR A 14 -1.36 -4.90 -25.05
C THR A 14 -2.19 -5.33 -23.84
N ILE A 15 -3.25 -6.12 -24.04
CA ILE A 15 -4.03 -6.71 -22.93
C ILE A 15 -3.20 -7.77 -22.20
N LEU A 16 -2.52 -8.64 -22.94
CA LEU A 16 -1.67 -9.68 -22.35
C LEU A 16 -0.50 -9.09 -21.56
N SER A 17 0.16 -8.03 -22.06
CA SER A 17 1.26 -7.40 -21.33
C SER A 17 0.80 -6.63 -20.09
N THR A 18 -0.36 -5.95 -20.13
CA THR A 18 -0.92 -5.30 -18.94
C THR A 18 -1.36 -6.30 -17.88
N LEU A 19 -2.02 -7.41 -18.25
CA LEU A 19 -2.35 -8.50 -17.34
C LEU A 19 -1.09 -9.11 -16.68
N PHE A 20 -0.04 -9.37 -17.47
CA PHE A 20 1.22 -9.90 -16.95
C PHE A 20 1.92 -8.95 -15.96
N ILE A 21 1.87 -7.63 -16.21
CA ILE A 21 2.38 -6.62 -15.28
C ILE A 21 1.55 -6.62 -13.99
N ILE A 22 0.22 -6.70 -14.07
CA ILE A 22 -0.66 -6.76 -12.90
C ILE A 22 -0.39 -8.02 -12.06
N GLU A 23 -0.20 -9.20 -12.66
CA GLU A 23 0.19 -10.41 -11.95
C GLU A 23 1.58 -10.33 -11.30
N LYS A 24 2.53 -9.62 -11.92
CA LYS A 24 3.87 -9.40 -11.40
C LYS A 24 3.90 -8.40 -10.24
N ILE A 25 2.96 -7.45 -10.19
CA ILE A 25 2.77 -6.54 -9.06
C ILE A 25 2.04 -7.29 -7.93
N ARG A 26 2.75 -8.24 -7.31
CA ARG A 26 2.33 -8.83 -6.03
C ARG A 26 2.78 -7.91 -4.91
N PHE A 27 1.82 -7.49 -4.09
CA PHE A 27 2.07 -6.87 -2.79
C PHE A 27 1.74 -7.90 -1.69
N PRO A 28 2.64 -8.86 -1.40
CA PRO A 28 2.35 -9.97 -0.49
C PRO A 28 2.19 -9.54 0.97
N VAL A 29 2.85 -8.45 1.38
CA VAL A 29 2.81 -7.97 2.78
C VAL A 29 1.68 -6.96 2.94
N SER A 30 0.88 -7.12 3.98
CA SER A 30 -0.23 -6.24 4.34
C SER A 30 0.08 -5.49 5.64
N TYR A 31 -0.01 -4.16 5.60
CA TYR A 31 -0.05 -3.35 6.80
C TYR A 31 -1.48 -3.31 7.34
N VAL A 32 -1.66 -3.79 8.56
CA VAL A 32 -2.95 -3.92 9.24
C VAL A 32 -2.98 -2.94 10.40
N ILE A 33 -4.13 -2.29 10.59
CA ILE A 33 -4.42 -1.43 11.73
C ILE A 33 -5.59 -2.04 12.49
N CYS A 34 -5.41 -2.22 13.80
CA CYS A 34 -6.48 -2.39 14.77
C CYS A 34 -6.51 -1.12 15.63
N GLY A 35 -7.64 -0.65 16.13
CA GLY A 35 -7.62 0.37 17.20
C GLY A 35 -7.08 -0.21 18.52
N ARG A 36 -6.91 0.65 19.54
CA ARG A 36 -6.21 0.44 20.84
C ARG A 36 -6.21 -0.96 21.49
N GLY A 37 -7.26 -1.76 21.36
CA GLY A 37 -7.40 -3.09 21.98
C GLY A 37 -8.68 -3.78 21.50
N TYR A 38 -8.60 -4.53 20.41
CA TYR A 38 -9.67 -4.70 19.41
C TYR A 38 -9.88 -6.14 18.94
N THR A 39 -11.09 -6.39 18.42
CA THR A 39 -11.44 -7.51 17.53
C THR A 39 -11.46 -7.12 16.04
N ASP A 40 -11.65 -5.84 15.71
CA ASP A 40 -11.89 -5.37 14.32
C ASP A 40 -10.65 -4.74 13.69
N CYS A 41 -9.87 -5.53 12.95
CA CYS A 41 -8.65 -5.09 12.28
C CYS A 41 -8.83 -5.02 10.76
N PHE A 42 -8.31 -3.97 10.10
CA PHE A 42 -8.40 -3.78 8.66
C PHE A 42 -7.04 -3.58 7.99
N THR A 43 -6.89 -4.07 6.75
CA THR A 43 -5.70 -3.80 5.93
C THR A 43 -5.75 -2.38 5.39
N HIS A 44 -4.79 -1.54 5.81
CA HIS A 44 -4.69 -0.14 5.42
C HIS A 44 -3.82 0.06 4.16
N ALA A 45 -2.78 -0.77 3.98
CA ALA A 45 -1.89 -0.72 2.81
C ALA A 45 -1.29 -2.10 2.52
N ARG A 46 -0.71 -2.27 1.32
CA ARG A 46 0.06 -3.46 0.94
C ARG A 46 1.40 -3.08 0.33
N PHE A 47 2.41 -3.92 0.54
CA PHE A 47 3.82 -3.69 0.20
C PHE A 47 4.41 -4.89 -0.54
N GLN A 48 5.44 -4.62 -1.37
CA GLN A 48 6.14 -5.67 -2.14
C GLN A 48 6.98 -6.57 -1.23
N ASP A 49 7.45 -6.01 -0.11
CA ASP A 49 8.38 -6.61 0.83
C ASP A 49 8.09 -6.16 2.27
N MET A 50 8.73 -6.84 3.24
CA MET A 50 8.52 -6.58 4.67
C MET A 50 9.18 -5.28 5.14
N GLN A 51 10.32 -4.89 4.56
CA GLN A 51 11.06 -3.68 4.96
C GLN A 51 10.27 -2.41 4.67
N SER A 52 9.69 -2.33 3.47
CA SER A 52 8.78 -1.24 3.07
C SER A 52 7.54 -1.16 3.98
N CYS A 53 7.02 -2.30 4.44
CA CYS A 53 5.91 -2.32 5.40
C CYS A 53 6.32 -1.84 6.79
N GLN A 54 7.48 -2.29 7.30
CA GLN A 54 7.95 -1.86 8.63
C GLN A 54 8.25 -0.36 8.68
N LEU A 55 8.81 0.22 7.62
CA LEU A 55 8.97 1.68 7.50
C LEU A 55 7.62 2.41 7.63
N LYS A 56 6.54 1.88 7.04
CA LYS A 56 5.19 2.43 7.23
C LYS A 56 4.67 2.23 8.67
N ASN A 57 4.99 1.11 9.31
CA ASN A 57 4.58 0.82 10.68
C ASN A 57 5.24 1.74 11.70
N GLU A 58 6.55 1.99 11.55
CA GLU A 58 7.32 2.95 12.35
C GLU A 58 6.69 4.35 12.28
N VAL A 59 6.50 4.89 11.06
CA VAL A 59 5.89 6.21 10.84
C VAL A 59 4.41 6.23 11.25
N GLY A 60 3.69 5.11 11.11
CA GLY A 60 2.30 4.97 11.57
C GLY A 60 2.14 5.06 13.09
N SER A 61 3.23 4.89 13.84
CA SER A 61 3.27 5.03 15.29
C SER A 61 3.57 6.48 15.74
N TRP A 62 3.72 7.42 14.80
CA TRP A 62 4.06 8.82 15.08
C TRP A 62 2.80 9.70 15.07
N LEU A 63 2.67 10.55 16.08
CA LEU A 63 1.73 11.66 16.11
C LEU A 63 2.40 12.87 15.48
N CYS A 64 1.87 13.33 14.36
CA CYS A 64 2.35 14.52 13.66
C CYS A 64 1.36 15.68 13.87
N ASP A 65 1.85 16.79 14.41
CA ASP A 65 1.09 18.04 14.43
C ASP A 65 1.11 18.67 13.02
N SER A 66 -0.06 19.13 12.56
CA SER A 66 -0.25 19.77 11.25
C SER A 66 -0.78 21.19 11.34
N HIS A 67 -0.63 21.87 12.49
CA HIS A 67 -1.11 23.25 12.68
C HIS A 67 -0.51 24.23 11.65
N ASP A 68 0.73 24.00 11.21
CA ASP A 68 1.29 24.57 9.99
C ASP A 68 1.74 23.43 9.04
N PRO A 69 1.17 23.31 7.83
CA PRO A 69 1.58 22.29 6.86
C PRO A 69 3.02 22.45 6.34
N LYS A 70 3.72 23.56 6.65
CA LYS A 70 5.14 23.77 6.34
C LYS A 70 6.10 23.30 7.44
N ASP A 71 5.60 23.00 8.64
CA ASP A 71 6.40 22.63 9.81
C ASP A 71 5.76 21.46 10.57
N ILE A 72 5.56 20.35 9.85
CA ILE A 72 4.98 19.12 10.40
C ILE A 72 5.97 18.49 11.38
N LYS A 73 5.63 18.53 12.68
CA LYS A 73 6.45 17.96 13.75
C LYS A 73 5.86 16.65 14.24
N CYS A 74 6.58 15.55 14.00
CA CYS A 74 6.19 14.21 14.42
C CYS A 74 6.92 13.76 15.68
N LYS A 75 6.21 13.07 16.59
CA LYS A 75 6.76 12.40 17.77
C LYS A 75 6.18 10.99 17.89
N VAL A 76 6.98 10.04 18.35
CA VAL A 76 6.51 8.68 18.66
C VAL A 76 5.44 8.76 19.77
N SER A 77 4.26 8.15 19.56
CA SER A 77 3.27 8.08 20.64
C SER A 77 3.66 7.02 21.66
N GLN A 78 3.54 7.36 22.96
CA GLN A 78 3.59 6.37 24.04
C GLN A 78 2.24 5.66 24.26
N ASP A 79 1.14 6.28 23.81
CA ASP A 79 -0.21 5.71 23.88
C ASP A 79 -0.88 5.80 22.51
N PRO A 80 -0.62 4.84 21.60
CA PRO A 80 -1.14 4.88 20.25
C PRO A 80 -2.64 4.55 20.24
N ALA A 81 -3.45 5.43 19.62
CA ALA A 81 -4.89 5.22 19.46
C ALA A 81 -5.24 3.96 18.63
N ALA A 82 -4.28 3.47 17.85
CA ALA A 82 -4.37 2.26 17.05
C ALA A 82 -3.01 1.54 16.98
N VAL A 83 -3.04 0.20 17.00
CA VAL A 83 -1.86 -0.66 16.84
C VAL A 83 -1.74 -1.08 15.38
N GLY A 84 -0.62 -0.71 14.76
CA GLY A 84 -0.24 -1.17 13.43
C GLY A 84 0.66 -2.41 13.49
N TYR A 85 0.56 -3.28 12.49
CA TYR A 85 1.53 -4.36 12.28
C TYR A 85 1.56 -4.83 10.82
N CYS A 86 2.63 -5.53 10.44
CA CYS A 86 2.81 -6.13 9.13
C CYS A 86 2.56 -7.65 9.19
N ARG A 87 1.84 -8.19 8.21
CA ARG A 87 1.60 -9.63 8.03
C ARG A 87 1.61 -10.05 6.56
#